data_AF-A0A9N9F3E5-F1
#
_entry.id   AF-A0A9N9F3E5-F1
#
_cell.length_a   1.000
_cell.length_b   1.000
_cell.length_c   1.000
_cell.angle_alpha   90.00
_cell.angle_beta   90.00
_cell.angle_gamma   90.00
#
_symmetry.space_group_name_H-M   'P 1'
#
loop_
_entity.id
_entity.type
_entity.pdbx_description
1 polymer ?
#
loop_
_entity_poly.entity_id
_entity_poly.type
_entity_poly.pdbx_seq_one_letter_code
_entity_poly.pdbx_strand_id
1 'polypeptide(L)'
;MALDSYLAAHNLALVPKQSSYRAIVTRSPVPKGSVIIKSPPLCSFPTSSVADSICNHCFNSQVSRLTPCATSSSSSSHSLMRCSRCKSAFYCSVQCQRKAWNLHHKWLCDGMVITDNTNGDYEMLRRVCLVIGGIAKKEYLTDYDVLYETFSGLMDHKSDYSQDILEYFNQVATVVLNDLSSIKNFNKSNLTTDDLVNYLCIFGCNNFTVHDNQIFSVGEGTYPVGSLFNHSCYPNAVVMYHGNVQIVKAIEDLSSNDEVMISYIDTANTKSTRQQLLTAKYYFDCKCIRCNGNIKDVDHLLAPASSTMPTALLLELSTRQRTLLSPLLPSLFIIPISIPPTLLQSLLSQPHTPLALLSQHLSDLLRNEQWDIAAGIGYRILAIYVLCYPRYHPMIGLHMYTMAKCFWNSTSDGRTAVEEAVKLSASARAVLEVSYKDCGEINWDVINAIDDLSRMASKELNT
;
A
#
# COMPACT_ATOMS: atom_id res chain seq x y z
N MET A 1 6.76 -7.63 -28.11
CA MET A 1 5.67 -6.62 -28.12
C MET A 1 6.11 -5.39 -27.34
N ALA A 2 5.32 -4.32 -27.21
CA ALA A 2 5.77 -3.10 -26.51
C ALA A 2 6.03 -3.40 -25.02
N LEU A 3 5.22 -4.29 -24.42
CA LEU A 3 5.40 -4.74 -23.05
C LEU A 3 6.73 -5.48 -22.81
N ASP A 4 7.11 -6.43 -23.68
CA ASP A 4 8.36 -7.19 -23.49
C ASP A 4 9.59 -6.28 -23.49
N SER A 5 9.58 -5.28 -24.38
CA SER A 5 10.66 -4.30 -24.50
C SER A 5 10.68 -3.37 -23.28
N TYR A 6 9.51 -2.96 -22.81
CA TYR A 6 9.34 -2.17 -21.59
C TYR A 6 9.85 -2.92 -20.35
N LEU A 7 9.48 -4.19 -20.17
CA LEU A 7 9.96 -5.02 -19.06
C LEU A 7 11.47 -5.28 -19.17
N ALA A 8 11.99 -5.55 -20.37
CA ALA A 8 13.41 -5.74 -20.61
C ALA A 8 14.25 -4.53 -20.19
N ALA A 9 13.77 -3.31 -20.49
CA ALA A 9 14.40 -2.06 -20.08
C ALA A 9 14.46 -1.88 -18.55
N HIS A 10 13.59 -2.58 -17.82
CA HIS A 10 13.55 -2.61 -16.36
C HIS A 10 14.22 -3.87 -15.76
N ASN A 11 15.00 -4.61 -16.54
CA ASN A 11 15.64 -5.86 -16.08
C ASN A 11 14.62 -6.94 -15.65
N LEU A 12 13.45 -6.96 -16.29
CA LEU A 12 12.36 -7.91 -16.01
C LEU A 12 11.99 -8.74 -17.25
N ALA A 13 11.44 -9.92 -17.02
CA ALA A 13 10.84 -10.74 -18.05
C ALA A 13 9.47 -11.26 -17.59
N LEU A 14 8.50 -11.25 -18.50
CA LEU A 14 7.24 -11.97 -18.32
C LEU A 14 7.42 -13.40 -18.82
N VAL A 15 7.21 -14.38 -17.95
CA VAL A 15 7.35 -15.80 -18.28
C VAL A 15 6.04 -16.55 -17.99
N PRO A 16 5.67 -17.57 -18.79
CA PRO A 16 4.54 -18.41 -18.47
C PRO A 16 4.80 -19.21 -17.20
N LYS A 17 3.77 -19.38 -16.35
CA LYS A 17 3.87 -20.15 -15.11
C LYS A 17 2.61 -20.95 -14.89
N GLN A 18 2.73 -22.28 -14.85
CA GLN A 18 1.58 -23.18 -14.85
C GLN A 18 0.60 -22.96 -13.68
N SER A 19 1.10 -22.56 -12.50
CA SER A 19 0.28 -22.37 -11.31
C SER A 19 -0.45 -21.02 -11.23
N SER A 20 -0.05 -20.04 -12.04
CA SER A 20 -0.51 -18.64 -11.93
C SER A 20 -0.64 -17.94 -13.29
N TYR A 21 -0.68 -18.72 -14.38
CA TYR A 21 -0.65 -18.29 -15.79
C TYR A 21 0.65 -17.60 -16.23
N ARG A 22 1.13 -16.62 -15.46
CA ARG A 22 2.34 -15.82 -15.73
C ARG A 22 3.15 -15.58 -14.47
N ALA A 23 4.38 -15.09 -14.63
CA ALA A 23 5.24 -14.56 -13.57
C ALA A 23 6.14 -13.45 -14.12
N ILE A 24 6.42 -12.45 -13.29
CA ILE A 24 7.46 -11.46 -13.54
C ILE A 24 8.73 -11.92 -12.84
N VAL A 25 9.80 -12.14 -13.59
CA VAL A 25 11.10 -12.56 -13.07
C VAL A 25 12.18 -11.53 -13.38
N THR A 26 13.20 -11.46 -12.53
CA THR A 26 14.40 -10.64 -12.76
C THR A 26 15.27 -11.24 -13.89
N ARG A 27 15.90 -10.41 -14.72
CA ARG A 27 16.88 -10.85 -15.74
C ARG A 27 18.32 -10.84 -15.24
N SER A 28 18.57 -10.17 -14.13
CA SER A 28 19.86 -10.11 -13.43
C SER A 28 19.63 -9.78 -11.96
N PRO A 29 20.61 -9.96 -11.07
CA PRO A 29 20.43 -9.70 -9.64
C PRO A 29 19.95 -8.28 -9.34
N VAL A 30 19.00 -8.15 -8.42
CA VAL A 30 18.44 -6.87 -7.95
C VAL A 30 18.73 -6.73 -6.46
N PRO A 31 19.60 -5.79 -6.05
CA PRO A 31 19.86 -5.55 -4.64
C PRO A 31 18.61 -5.07 -3.88
N LYS A 32 18.49 -5.46 -2.62
CA LYS A 32 17.51 -4.93 -1.68
C LYS A 32 17.54 -3.40 -1.68
N GLY A 33 16.35 -2.79 -1.68
CA GLY A 33 16.17 -1.34 -1.72
C GLY A 33 16.21 -0.75 -3.12
N SER A 34 16.43 -1.54 -4.16
CA SER A 34 16.35 -1.08 -5.54
C SER A 34 14.90 -0.85 -5.97
N VAL A 35 14.67 0.19 -6.76
CA VAL A 35 13.41 0.36 -7.50
C VAL A 35 13.39 -0.67 -8.63
N ILE A 36 12.39 -1.54 -8.62
CA ILE A 36 12.21 -2.57 -9.67
C ILE A 36 11.56 -1.93 -10.89
N ILE A 37 10.46 -1.19 -10.69
CA ILE A 37 9.76 -0.50 -11.77
C ILE A 37 8.95 0.67 -11.24
N LYS A 38 8.82 1.73 -12.05
CA LYS A 38 7.86 2.82 -11.84
C LYS A 38 6.83 2.76 -12.96
N SER A 39 5.55 2.84 -12.63
CA SER A 39 4.47 2.82 -13.61
C SER A 39 3.44 3.90 -13.29
N PRO A 40 3.10 4.79 -14.24
CA PRO A 40 1.90 5.60 -14.10
C PRO A 40 0.64 4.71 -14.14
N PRO A 41 -0.51 5.21 -13.66
CA PRO A 41 -1.77 4.52 -13.80
C PRO A 41 -2.30 4.69 -15.24
N LEU A 42 -3.05 3.70 -15.72
CA LEU A 42 -3.94 3.91 -16.87
C LEU A 42 -5.01 4.95 -16.49
N CYS A 43 -5.59 4.80 -15.30
CA CYS A 43 -6.37 5.83 -14.66
C CYS A 43 -6.35 5.71 -13.13
N SER A 44 -6.59 6.83 -12.44
CA SER A 44 -6.70 6.90 -10.98
C SER A 44 -7.58 8.07 -10.55
N PHE A 45 -8.22 7.97 -9.39
CA PHE A 45 -8.96 9.07 -8.77
C PHE A 45 -8.84 9.05 -7.24
N PRO A 46 -8.84 10.22 -6.55
CA PRO A 46 -8.84 10.26 -5.09
C PRO A 46 -10.13 9.75 -4.48
N THR A 47 -10.06 9.21 -3.26
CA THR A 47 -11.27 8.92 -2.46
C THR A 47 -11.98 10.22 -2.09
N SER A 48 -13.30 10.17 -1.88
CA SER A 48 -14.09 11.36 -1.51
C SER A 48 -13.55 12.05 -0.25
N SER A 49 -13.06 11.27 0.71
CA SER A 49 -12.47 11.73 1.98
C SER A 49 -11.25 12.65 1.84
N VAL A 50 -10.54 12.63 0.70
CA VAL A 50 -9.34 13.45 0.49
C VAL A 50 -9.38 14.24 -0.81
N ALA A 51 -10.48 14.18 -1.57
CA ALA A 51 -10.56 14.74 -2.92
C ALA A 51 -10.36 16.26 -3.00
N ASP A 52 -10.57 16.99 -1.90
CA ASP A 52 -10.36 18.43 -1.76
C ASP A 52 -9.02 18.81 -1.10
N SER A 53 -8.29 17.84 -0.55
CA SER A 53 -7.01 18.02 0.15
C SER A 53 -5.80 17.53 -0.63
N ILE A 54 -6.00 16.77 -1.71
CA ILE A 54 -4.92 16.36 -2.63
C ILE A 54 -5.23 16.75 -4.08
N CYS A 55 -4.20 16.85 -4.92
CA CYS A 55 -4.40 17.09 -6.34
C CYS A 55 -5.14 15.91 -7.01
N ASN A 56 -6.29 16.15 -7.66
CA ASN A 56 -7.03 15.08 -8.35
C ASN A 56 -6.34 14.54 -9.61
N HIS A 57 -5.19 15.09 -10.02
CA HIS A 57 -4.38 14.55 -11.10
C HIS A 57 -3.23 13.69 -10.59
N CYS A 58 -2.35 14.25 -9.75
CA CYS A 58 -1.10 13.61 -9.35
C CYS A 58 -1.08 13.14 -7.89
N PHE A 59 -2.14 13.37 -7.13
CA PHE A 59 -2.32 13.01 -5.71
C PHE A 59 -1.32 13.67 -4.76
N ASN A 60 -0.53 14.63 -5.22
CA ASN A 60 0.34 15.39 -4.34
C ASN A 60 -0.51 16.19 -3.34
N SER A 61 -0.23 16.01 -2.05
CA SER A 61 -0.77 16.80 -0.95
C SER A 61 0.16 18.00 -0.73
N GLN A 62 -0.37 19.21 -0.80
CA GLN A 62 0.39 20.41 -0.41
C GLN A 62 0.48 20.57 1.12
N VAL A 63 -0.08 19.62 1.88
CA VAL A 63 -0.08 19.58 3.35
C VAL A 63 0.65 18.32 3.79
N SER A 64 1.78 18.49 4.50
CA SER A 64 2.44 17.38 5.19
C SER A 64 1.52 16.90 6.32
N ARG A 65 1.04 15.66 6.25
CA ARG A 65 0.19 15.03 7.28
C ARG A 65 0.97 14.55 8.52
N LEU A 66 2.28 14.80 8.57
CA LEU A 66 3.18 14.22 9.58
C LEU A 66 3.13 14.90 10.95
N THR A 67 2.41 16.01 11.12
CA THR A 67 2.36 16.76 12.39
C THR A 67 0.93 17.00 12.90
N PRO A 68 0.50 16.28 13.95
CA PRO A 68 -0.62 16.70 14.81
C PRO A 68 -0.18 17.62 15.97
N CYS A 69 1.12 17.67 16.29
CA CYS A 69 1.66 18.45 17.41
C CYS A 69 2.52 19.63 16.95
N ALA A 70 2.00 20.83 17.22
CA ALA A 70 2.67 22.11 17.48
C ALA A 70 3.85 22.62 16.60
N THR A 71 3.60 23.82 16.06
CA THR A 71 4.55 24.95 15.93
C THR A 71 5.88 24.69 15.20
N SER A 72 5.85 24.58 13.88
CA SER A 72 6.95 25.11 13.07
C SER A 72 6.43 25.81 11.82
N SER A 73 6.55 27.13 11.84
CA SER A 73 6.17 28.05 10.78
C SER A 73 7.32 28.19 9.79
N SER A 74 7.41 27.32 8.78
CA SER A 74 8.13 27.62 7.52
C SER A 74 8.09 26.45 6.51
N SER A 75 6.98 26.31 5.81
CA SER A 75 7.00 26.02 4.37
C SER A 75 5.70 26.55 3.78
N SER A 76 5.80 27.30 2.69
CA SER A 76 4.66 27.96 2.05
C SER A 76 3.62 26.94 1.58
N SER A 77 2.55 26.75 2.35
CA SER A 77 1.41 25.92 1.96
C SER A 77 0.65 26.61 0.82
N HIS A 78 0.98 26.23 -0.41
CA HIS A 78 0.18 26.66 -1.54
C HIS A 78 -1.14 25.87 -1.51
N SER A 79 -2.26 26.58 -1.29
CA SER A 79 -3.58 25.95 -1.36
C SER A 79 -3.84 25.40 -2.77
N LEU A 80 -4.54 24.27 -2.85
CA LEU A 80 -4.88 23.67 -4.13
C LEU A 80 -5.79 24.60 -4.94
N MET A 81 -5.55 24.68 -6.25
CA MET A 81 -6.37 25.44 -7.18
C MET A 81 -7.62 24.66 -7.54
N ARG A 82 -8.78 25.20 -7.17
CA ARG A 82 -10.08 24.66 -7.51
C ARG A 82 -10.45 24.96 -8.97
N CYS A 83 -10.93 23.96 -9.69
CA CYS A 83 -11.49 24.12 -11.04
C CYS A 83 -12.61 25.15 -11.01
N SER A 84 -12.46 26.24 -11.77
CA SER A 84 -13.42 27.35 -11.78
C SER A 84 -14.80 26.95 -12.32
N ARG A 85 -14.87 25.90 -13.15
CA ARG A 85 -16.12 25.42 -13.75
C ARG A 85 -16.90 24.49 -12.83
N CYS A 86 -16.35 23.33 -12.45
CA CYS A 86 -17.09 22.36 -11.64
C CYS A 86 -17.03 22.63 -10.14
N LYS A 87 -16.03 23.39 -9.65
CA LYS A 87 -15.78 23.65 -8.23
C LYS A 87 -15.56 22.41 -7.35
N SER A 88 -15.44 21.21 -7.93
CA SER A 88 -15.26 19.94 -7.22
C SER A 88 -13.90 19.29 -7.43
N ALA A 89 -13.12 19.75 -8.42
CA ALA A 89 -11.77 19.25 -8.68
C ALA A 89 -10.72 20.29 -8.26
N PHE A 90 -9.61 19.82 -7.70
CA PHE A 90 -8.53 20.55 -7.07
C PHE A 90 -7.18 20.11 -7.65
N TYR A 91 -6.30 21.08 -7.93
CA TYR A 91 -5.02 20.86 -8.59
C TYR A 91 -3.89 21.63 -7.92
N CYS A 92 -2.72 20.99 -7.75
CA CYS A 92 -1.56 21.68 -7.19
C CYS A 92 -0.92 22.67 -8.17
N SER A 93 -1.21 22.55 -9.48
CA SER A 93 -0.58 23.37 -10.51
C SER A 93 -1.45 23.45 -11.78
N VAL A 94 -1.25 24.52 -12.56
CA VAL A 94 -1.93 24.70 -13.86
C VAL A 94 -1.51 23.57 -14.82
N GLN A 95 -0.28 23.08 -14.71
CA GLN A 95 0.15 21.90 -15.48
C GLN A 95 -0.68 20.67 -15.13
N CYS A 96 -0.92 20.39 -13.84
CA CYS A 96 -1.76 19.27 -13.41
C CYS A 96 -3.21 19.41 -13.88
N GLN A 97 -3.77 20.61 -13.79
CA GLN A 97 -5.11 20.89 -14.32
C GLN A 97 -5.18 20.62 -15.83
N ARG A 98 -4.21 21.10 -16.62
CA ARG A 98 -4.16 20.88 -18.08
C ARG A 98 -4.00 19.40 -18.45
N LYS A 99 -3.14 18.66 -17.74
CA LYS A 99 -2.99 17.21 -17.95
C LYS A 99 -4.28 16.46 -17.65
N ALA A 100 -4.92 16.72 -16.50
CA ALA A 100 -6.21 16.11 -16.17
C ALA A 100 -7.32 16.49 -17.17
N TRP A 101 -7.36 17.76 -17.59
CA TRP A 101 -8.31 18.26 -18.60
C TRP A 101 -8.22 17.44 -19.89
N ASN A 102 -6.99 17.24 -20.39
CA ASN A 102 -6.77 16.53 -21.65
C ASN A 102 -7.10 15.04 -21.54
N LEU A 103 -6.75 14.39 -20.41
CA LEU A 103 -6.96 12.96 -20.18
C LEU A 103 -8.45 12.58 -20.03
N HIS A 104 -9.19 13.29 -19.18
CA HIS A 104 -10.58 12.92 -18.87
C HIS A 104 -11.41 14.10 -18.35
N HIS A 105 -10.83 15.03 -17.59
CA HIS A 105 -11.61 16.00 -16.82
C HIS A 105 -12.45 16.93 -17.71
N LYS A 106 -12.04 17.24 -18.96
CA LYS A 106 -12.86 18.04 -19.89
C LYS A 106 -14.27 17.48 -20.09
N TRP A 107 -14.43 16.16 -19.96
CA TRP A 107 -15.68 15.44 -20.12
C TRP A 107 -16.39 15.15 -18.79
N LEU A 108 -15.66 15.10 -17.69
CA LEU A 108 -16.22 14.91 -16.34
C LEU A 108 -16.64 16.23 -15.69
N CYS A 109 -16.17 17.36 -16.23
CA CYS A 109 -16.36 18.69 -15.66
C CYS A 109 -17.78 19.23 -15.93
N ASP A 110 -18.79 18.60 -15.32
CA ASP A 110 -20.21 18.94 -15.49
C ASP A 110 -20.94 19.31 -14.17
N GLY A 111 -20.19 19.59 -13.10
CA GLY A 111 -20.81 20.02 -11.83
C GLY A 111 -21.63 18.94 -11.11
N MET A 112 -21.65 17.69 -11.62
CA MET A 112 -22.05 16.54 -10.82
C MET A 112 -21.13 16.48 -9.60
N VAL A 113 -21.74 16.69 -8.44
CA VAL A 113 -21.16 16.40 -7.14
C VAL A 113 -20.84 14.91 -7.16
N ILE A 114 -19.59 14.57 -6.88
CA ILE A 114 -19.22 13.22 -6.42
C ILE A 114 -20.00 13.04 -5.12
N THR A 115 -21.19 12.46 -5.20
CA THR A 115 -21.93 12.08 -4.00
C THR A 115 -21.23 10.84 -3.44
N ASP A 116 -21.27 10.65 -2.12
CA ASP A 116 -20.70 9.45 -1.47
C ASP A 116 -21.34 8.12 -1.97
N ASN A 117 -22.36 8.21 -2.84
CA ASN A 117 -23.02 7.10 -3.53
C ASN A 117 -22.51 6.83 -4.96
N THR A 118 -21.49 7.55 -5.48
CA THR A 118 -20.94 7.21 -6.80
C THR A 118 -20.15 5.91 -6.70
N ASN A 119 -20.70 4.89 -7.34
CA ASN A 119 -20.10 3.59 -7.53
C ASN A 119 -18.68 3.72 -8.13
N GLY A 120 -17.66 3.22 -7.42
CA GLY A 120 -16.26 3.27 -7.86
C GLY A 120 -16.04 2.57 -9.21
N ASP A 121 -16.84 1.56 -9.52
CA ASP A 121 -16.82 0.87 -10.82
C ASP A 121 -17.23 1.81 -11.95
N TYR A 122 -18.30 2.58 -11.77
CA TYR A 122 -18.77 3.57 -12.74
C TYR A 122 -17.70 4.64 -12.99
N GLU A 123 -17.11 5.18 -11.92
CA GLU A 123 -16.10 6.25 -12.02
C GLU A 123 -14.83 5.77 -12.72
N MET A 124 -14.34 4.58 -12.35
CA MET A 124 -13.17 3.99 -13.01
C MET A 124 -13.46 3.68 -14.48
N LEU A 125 -14.58 3.00 -14.77
CA LEU A 125 -14.94 2.57 -16.11
C LEU A 125 -15.08 3.76 -17.06
N ARG A 126 -15.79 4.80 -16.64
CA ARG A 126 -15.97 6.02 -17.43
C ARG A 126 -14.62 6.66 -17.75
N ARG A 127 -13.73 6.78 -16.76
CA ARG A 127 -12.41 7.40 -16.96
C ARG A 127 -11.49 6.56 -17.86
N VAL A 128 -11.45 5.24 -17.66
CA VAL A 128 -10.65 4.33 -18.48
C VAL A 128 -11.12 4.37 -19.94
N CYS A 129 -12.43 4.37 -20.20
CA CYS A 129 -12.96 4.51 -21.56
C CYS A 129 -12.54 5.83 -22.22
N LEU A 130 -12.55 6.95 -21.49
CA LEU A 130 -12.09 8.24 -21.99
C LEU A 130 -10.60 8.25 -22.34
N VAL A 131 -9.77 7.63 -21.51
CA VAL A 131 -8.33 7.47 -21.76
C VAL A 131 -8.10 6.58 -22.98
N ILE A 132 -8.75 5.41 -23.07
CA ILE A 132 -8.63 4.51 -24.22
C ILE A 132 -9.05 5.21 -25.53
N GLY A 133 -10.15 5.96 -25.51
CA GLY A 133 -10.58 6.73 -26.69
C GLY A 133 -9.57 7.78 -27.14
N GLY A 134 -8.79 8.36 -26.23
CA GLY A 134 -7.68 9.25 -26.58
C GLY A 134 -6.45 8.52 -27.10
N ILE A 135 -6.13 7.33 -26.56
CA ILE A 135 -5.05 6.45 -27.06
C ILE A 135 -5.33 6.07 -28.51
N ALA A 136 -6.55 5.65 -28.83
CA ALA A 136 -6.97 5.29 -30.19
C ALA A 136 -6.80 6.45 -31.20
N LYS A 137 -6.86 7.69 -30.72
CA LYS A 137 -6.61 8.91 -31.52
C LYS A 137 -5.15 9.36 -31.55
N LYS A 138 -4.23 8.61 -30.92
CA LYS A 138 -2.82 8.97 -30.72
C LYS A 138 -2.65 10.32 -30.02
N GLU A 139 -3.52 10.64 -29.06
CA GLU A 139 -3.47 11.89 -28.29
C GLU A 139 -2.41 11.87 -27.17
N TYR A 140 -1.76 10.72 -26.92
CA TYR A 140 -0.83 10.52 -25.80
C TYR A 140 0.54 9.96 -26.24
N LEU A 141 1.49 9.96 -25.31
CA LEU A 141 2.83 9.38 -25.47
C LEU A 141 2.77 7.84 -25.57
N THR A 142 3.83 7.25 -26.11
CA THR A 142 4.02 5.79 -26.29
C THR A 142 3.89 4.97 -25.01
N ASP A 143 4.11 5.57 -23.84
CA ASP A 143 3.98 4.86 -22.55
C ASP A 143 2.53 4.42 -22.30
N TYR A 144 1.53 5.16 -22.79
CA TYR A 144 0.13 4.76 -22.67
C TYR A 144 -0.22 3.55 -23.54
N ASP A 145 0.51 3.32 -24.65
CA ASP A 145 0.32 2.14 -25.48
C ASP A 145 0.71 0.88 -24.70
N VAL A 146 1.82 0.92 -23.94
CA VAL A 146 2.23 -0.18 -23.05
C VAL A 146 1.17 -0.43 -21.98
N LEU A 147 0.64 0.62 -21.35
CA LEU A 147 -0.41 0.46 -20.33
C LEU A 147 -1.66 -0.19 -20.91
N TYR A 148 -2.10 0.24 -22.10
CA TYR A 148 -3.29 -0.31 -22.74
C TYR A 148 -3.07 -1.75 -23.24
N GLU A 149 -1.96 -2.03 -23.92
CA GLU A 149 -1.57 -3.39 -24.34
C GLU A 149 -1.57 -4.34 -23.14
N THR A 150 -0.99 -3.90 -22.03
CA THR A 150 -0.94 -4.69 -20.79
C THR A 150 -2.33 -4.87 -20.20
N PHE A 151 -3.14 -3.80 -20.13
CA PHE A 151 -4.49 -3.81 -19.58
C PHE A 151 -5.40 -4.80 -20.31
N SER A 152 -5.36 -4.81 -21.64
CA SER A 152 -6.15 -5.72 -22.48
C SER A 152 -5.80 -7.20 -22.29
N GLY A 153 -4.60 -7.51 -21.79
CA GLY A 153 -4.13 -8.87 -21.49
C GLY A 153 -4.18 -9.25 -20.01
N LEU A 154 -4.81 -8.45 -19.15
CA LEU A 154 -4.98 -8.79 -17.74
C LEU A 154 -6.03 -9.89 -17.55
N MET A 155 -5.88 -10.63 -16.46
CA MET A 155 -6.86 -11.64 -16.04
C MET A 155 -8.19 -10.95 -15.72
N ASP A 156 -9.30 -11.52 -16.18
CA ASP A 156 -10.64 -10.99 -15.94
C ASP A 156 -11.47 -11.84 -14.95
N HIS A 157 -11.14 -13.12 -14.77
CA HIS A 157 -11.96 -14.07 -14.02
C HIS A 157 -13.46 -14.05 -14.40
N LYS A 158 -13.79 -13.71 -15.65
CA LYS A 158 -15.16 -13.53 -16.11
C LYS A 158 -16.01 -14.79 -15.90
N SER A 159 -15.41 -15.97 -16.08
CA SER A 159 -16.05 -17.26 -15.86
C SER A 159 -16.34 -17.58 -14.39
N ASP A 160 -15.68 -16.90 -13.46
CA ASP A 160 -15.80 -17.15 -12.02
C ASP A 160 -16.81 -16.22 -11.33
N TYR A 161 -17.27 -15.16 -12.02
CA TYR A 161 -18.32 -14.26 -11.51
C TYR A 161 -19.71 -14.91 -11.53
N SER A 162 -20.51 -14.60 -10.51
CA SER A 162 -21.93 -14.99 -10.50
C SER A 162 -22.73 -14.20 -11.53
N GLN A 163 -23.87 -14.76 -11.93
CA GLN A 163 -24.76 -14.10 -12.89
C GLN A 163 -25.24 -12.73 -12.39
N ASP A 164 -25.52 -12.59 -11.08
CA ASP A 164 -25.96 -11.33 -10.48
C ASP A 164 -24.89 -10.24 -10.61
N ILE A 165 -23.61 -10.59 -10.43
CA ILE A 165 -22.50 -9.62 -10.58
C ILE A 165 -22.35 -9.22 -12.05
N LEU A 166 -22.45 -10.18 -12.98
CA LEU A 166 -22.37 -9.89 -14.42
C LEU A 166 -23.54 -9.03 -14.90
N GLU A 167 -24.75 -9.22 -14.34
CA GLU A 167 -25.91 -8.37 -14.64
C GLU A 167 -25.69 -6.94 -14.11
N TYR A 168 -25.20 -6.79 -12.88
CA TYR A 168 -24.79 -5.49 -12.35
C TYR A 168 -23.71 -4.82 -13.22
N PHE A 169 -22.68 -5.56 -13.65
CA PHE A 169 -21.67 -5.01 -14.56
C PHE A 169 -22.27 -4.58 -15.90
N ASN A 170 -23.22 -5.33 -16.45
CA ASN A 170 -23.91 -4.96 -17.68
C ASN A 170 -24.72 -3.65 -17.51
N GLN A 171 -25.38 -3.47 -16.36
CA GLN A 171 -26.09 -2.23 -16.04
C GLN A 171 -25.13 -1.05 -15.98
N VAL A 172 -24.01 -1.17 -15.24
CA VAL A 172 -22.97 -0.12 -15.15
C VAL A 172 -22.39 0.19 -16.53
N ALA A 173 -22.03 -0.83 -17.31
CA ALA A 173 -21.50 -0.69 -18.65
C ALA A 173 -22.47 0.04 -19.59
N THR A 174 -23.76 -0.28 -19.53
CA THR A 174 -24.80 0.36 -20.35
C THR A 174 -24.95 1.84 -20.01
N VAL A 175 -24.97 2.20 -18.72
CA VAL A 175 -25.05 3.60 -18.28
C VAL A 175 -23.82 4.37 -18.76
N VAL A 176 -22.61 3.84 -18.54
CA VAL A 176 -21.37 4.49 -18.98
C VAL A 176 -21.34 4.66 -20.49
N LEU A 177 -21.74 3.64 -21.27
CA LEU A 177 -21.77 3.73 -22.73
C LEU A 177 -22.74 4.81 -23.21
N ASN A 178 -23.91 4.92 -22.59
CA ASN A 178 -24.89 5.98 -22.87
C ASN A 178 -24.31 7.37 -22.56
N ASP A 179 -23.65 7.53 -21.40
CA ASP A 179 -23.03 8.79 -21.02
C ASP A 179 -21.92 9.19 -22.00
N LEU A 180 -21.07 8.25 -22.39
CA LEU A 180 -20.02 8.47 -23.39
C LEU A 180 -20.60 8.82 -24.77
N SER A 181 -21.76 8.26 -25.13
CA SER A 181 -22.43 8.53 -26.41
C SER A 181 -22.90 9.99 -26.56
N SER A 182 -23.18 10.66 -25.43
CA SER A 182 -23.60 12.07 -25.35
C SER A 182 -22.44 13.05 -25.58
N ILE A 183 -21.20 12.56 -25.48
CA ILE A 183 -20.00 13.37 -25.61
C ILE A 183 -19.73 13.72 -27.09
N LYS A 184 -19.87 15.00 -27.43
CA LYS A 184 -19.51 15.52 -28.76
C LYS A 184 -18.02 15.30 -29.05
N ASN A 185 -17.69 14.77 -30.24
CA ASN A 185 -16.32 14.51 -30.72
C ASN A 185 -15.52 13.42 -29.95
N PHE A 186 -16.15 12.64 -29.07
CA PHE A 186 -15.54 11.39 -28.59
C PHE A 186 -15.54 10.37 -29.74
N ASN A 187 -14.41 9.71 -30.01
CA ASN A 187 -14.39 8.69 -31.05
C ASN A 187 -15.10 7.45 -30.52
N LYS A 188 -16.34 7.27 -30.99
CA LYS A 188 -17.25 6.18 -30.59
C LYS A 188 -16.80 4.82 -31.11
N SER A 189 -15.92 4.78 -32.11
CA SER A 189 -15.66 3.54 -32.83
C SER A 189 -14.89 2.57 -31.95
N ASN A 190 -15.58 1.49 -31.56
CA ASN A 190 -15.08 0.19 -31.11
C ASN A 190 -15.29 -0.18 -29.62
N LEU A 191 -16.01 0.60 -28.81
CA LEU A 191 -16.40 0.15 -27.46
C LEU A 191 -17.83 -0.39 -27.46
N THR A 192 -17.98 -1.64 -27.04
CA THR A 192 -19.27 -2.33 -26.84
C THR A 192 -19.57 -2.49 -25.36
N THR A 193 -20.82 -2.81 -25.02
CA THR A 193 -21.18 -3.18 -23.64
C THR A 193 -20.34 -4.38 -23.15
N ASP A 194 -20.04 -5.33 -24.03
CA ASP A 194 -19.23 -6.51 -23.69
C ASP A 194 -17.78 -6.14 -23.36
N ASP A 195 -17.19 -5.17 -24.08
CA ASP A 195 -15.86 -4.65 -23.76
C ASP A 195 -15.85 -3.99 -22.36
N LEU A 196 -16.88 -3.20 -22.06
CA LEU A 196 -17.00 -2.51 -20.77
C LEU A 196 -17.24 -3.49 -19.61
N VAL A 197 -18.06 -4.52 -19.81
CA VAL A 197 -18.21 -5.62 -18.83
C VAL A 197 -16.88 -6.33 -18.63
N ASN A 198 -16.12 -6.57 -19.71
CA ASN A 198 -14.79 -7.15 -19.60
C ASN A 198 -13.84 -6.26 -18.77
N TYR A 199 -13.86 -4.95 -18.97
CA TYR A 199 -13.06 -4.02 -18.17
C TYR A 199 -13.44 -4.04 -16.68
N LEU A 200 -14.73 -4.15 -16.36
CA LEU A 200 -15.20 -4.31 -14.98
C LEU A 200 -14.70 -5.61 -14.33
N CYS A 201 -14.73 -6.72 -15.07
CA CYS A 201 -14.14 -7.99 -14.64
C CYS A 201 -12.63 -7.85 -14.36
N ILE A 202 -11.88 -7.19 -15.27
CA ILE A 202 -10.46 -6.87 -15.06
C ILE A 202 -10.28 -6.02 -13.79
N PHE A 203 -11.07 -4.97 -13.58
CA PHE A 203 -10.94 -4.10 -12.40
C PHE A 203 -11.09 -4.87 -11.09
N GLY A 204 -12.04 -5.81 -11.03
CA GLY A 204 -12.35 -6.57 -9.82
C GLY A 204 -11.16 -7.33 -9.23
N CYS A 205 -10.19 -7.74 -10.06
CA CYS A 205 -9.01 -8.47 -9.63
C CYS A 205 -7.66 -7.78 -9.94
N ASN A 206 -7.64 -6.58 -10.54
CA ASN A 206 -6.39 -5.91 -10.92
C ASN A 206 -6.23 -4.47 -10.41
N ASN A 207 -7.29 -3.81 -9.92
CA ASN A 207 -7.18 -2.44 -9.39
C ASN A 207 -6.48 -2.39 -8.04
N PHE A 208 -5.76 -1.29 -7.81
CA PHE A 208 -5.03 -1.02 -6.58
C PHE A 208 -5.59 0.18 -5.85
N THR A 209 -5.72 0.03 -4.54
CA THR A 209 -5.81 1.16 -3.62
C THR A 209 -4.45 1.87 -3.58
N VAL A 210 -4.48 3.18 -3.81
CA VAL A 210 -3.34 4.08 -3.75
C VAL A 210 -3.20 4.58 -2.32
N HIS A 211 -1.98 4.53 -1.80
CA HIS A 211 -1.69 4.95 -0.44
C HIS A 211 -0.72 6.13 -0.40
N ASP A 212 -0.79 6.95 0.65
CA ASP A 212 0.23 7.96 0.93
C ASP A 212 1.49 7.36 1.60
N ASN A 213 2.42 8.23 1.96
CA ASN A 213 3.68 7.88 2.64
C ASN A 213 3.48 7.37 4.09
N GLN A 214 2.26 7.31 4.60
CA GLN A 214 1.93 6.70 5.89
C GLN A 214 1.02 5.48 5.72
N ILE A 215 0.83 5.02 4.46
CA ILE A 215 0.00 3.86 4.09
C ILE A 215 -1.49 4.12 4.38
N PHE A 216 -1.94 5.38 4.40
CA PHE A 216 -3.36 5.69 4.37
C PHE A 216 -3.88 5.67 2.94
N SER A 217 -5.04 5.05 2.73
CA SER A 217 -5.71 5.03 1.43
C SER A 217 -6.12 6.44 1.02
N VAL A 218 -5.74 6.84 -0.19
CA VAL A 218 -6.00 8.19 -0.74
C VAL A 218 -6.70 8.16 -2.09
N GLY A 219 -6.82 6.99 -2.72
CA GLY A 219 -7.46 6.85 -4.02
C GLY A 219 -7.46 5.43 -4.53
N GLU A 220 -8.03 5.26 -5.71
CA GLU A 220 -8.06 3.99 -6.45
C GLU A 220 -7.40 4.19 -7.82
N GLY A 221 -6.79 3.14 -8.36
CA GLY A 221 -6.15 3.21 -9.67
C GLY A 221 -5.98 1.87 -10.37
N THR A 222 -6.05 1.92 -11.69
CA THR A 222 -5.74 0.82 -12.60
C THR A 222 -4.27 0.94 -13.01
N TYR A 223 -3.43 -0.01 -12.56
CA TYR A 223 -1.98 -0.04 -12.82
C TYR A 223 -1.59 -1.31 -13.57
N PRO A 224 -1.75 -1.36 -14.91
CA PRO A 224 -1.62 -2.60 -15.66
C PRO A 224 -0.29 -3.32 -15.48
N VAL A 225 0.83 -2.58 -15.48
CA VAL A 225 2.18 -3.14 -15.25
C VAL A 225 2.31 -3.70 -13.82
N GLY A 226 1.74 -3.01 -12.84
CA GLY A 226 1.68 -3.47 -11.44
C GLY A 226 0.87 -4.75 -11.26
N SER A 227 -0.20 -4.91 -12.04
CA SER A 227 -1.06 -6.10 -12.01
C SER A 227 -0.40 -7.36 -12.60
N LEU A 228 0.82 -7.26 -13.14
CA LEU A 228 1.58 -8.42 -13.62
C LEU A 228 2.29 -9.19 -12.50
N PHE A 229 2.57 -8.55 -11.35
CA PHE A 229 3.29 -9.16 -10.24
C PHE A 229 2.39 -10.07 -9.42
N ASN A 230 2.81 -11.31 -9.19
CA ASN A 230 2.04 -12.29 -8.43
C ASN A 230 2.05 -12.03 -6.93
N HIS A 231 1.11 -12.67 -6.23
CA HIS A 231 0.97 -12.61 -4.80
C HIS A 231 1.92 -13.55 -4.04
N SER A 232 2.47 -13.05 -2.93
CA SER A 232 2.92 -13.87 -1.79
C SER A 232 2.45 -13.24 -0.48
N CYS A 233 2.02 -14.06 0.49
CA CYS A 233 1.76 -13.56 1.85
C CYS A 233 3.05 -13.21 2.62
N TYR A 234 4.22 -13.49 2.05
CA TYR A 234 5.54 -13.04 2.51
C TYR A 234 6.32 -12.57 1.27
N PRO A 235 6.04 -11.36 0.78
CA PRO A 235 6.56 -10.88 -0.49
C PRO A 235 8.03 -10.46 -0.40
N ASN A 236 8.72 -10.43 -1.55
CA ASN A 236 10.09 -9.93 -1.67
C ASN A 236 10.14 -8.50 -2.24
N ALA A 237 8.99 -7.94 -2.63
CA ALA A 237 8.82 -6.56 -3.06
C ALA A 237 7.58 -5.91 -2.42
N VAL A 238 7.59 -4.58 -2.32
CA VAL A 238 6.46 -3.76 -1.84
C VAL A 238 6.03 -2.76 -2.89
N VAL A 239 4.75 -2.42 -2.86
CA VAL A 239 4.16 -1.36 -3.68
C VAL A 239 4.14 -0.07 -2.88
N MET A 240 4.79 0.96 -3.40
CA MET A 240 4.83 2.32 -2.89
C MET A 240 4.27 3.28 -3.95
N TYR A 241 4.03 4.53 -3.58
CA TYR A 241 3.52 5.54 -4.50
C TYR A 241 4.29 6.86 -4.39
N HIS A 242 4.54 7.49 -5.54
CA HIS A 242 4.91 8.90 -5.62
C HIS A 242 3.76 9.68 -6.23
N GLY A 243 2.92 10.28 -5.38
CA GLY A 243 1.64 10.79 -5.84
C GLY A 243 0.78 9.62 -6.32
N ASN A 244 0.38 9.63 -7.59
CA ASN A 244 -0.32 8.50 -8.22
C ASN A 244 0.58 7.61 -9.10
N VAL A 245 1.90 7.78 -9.08
CA VAL A 245 2.81 6.88 -9.79
C VAL A 245 3.14 5.70 -8.88
N GLN A 246 2.85 4.48 -9.34
CA GLN A 246 3.15 3.26 -8.60
C GLN A 246 4.63 2.90 -8.73
N ILE A 247 5.22 2.46 -7.63
CA ILE A 247 6.63 2.09 -7.52
C ILE A 247 6.71 0.73 -6.86
N VAL A 248 7.27 -0.26 -7.55
CA VAL A 248 7.56 -1.57 -6.97
C VAL A 248 9.01 -1.55 -6.50
N LYS A 249 9.25 -1.87 -5.23
CA LYS A 249 10.56 -1.80 -4.61
C LYS A 249 10.98 -3.13 -4.00
N ALA A 250 12.20 -3.57 -4.29
CA ALA A 250 12.77 -4.77 -3.69
C ALA A 250 13.01 -4.55 -2.19
N ILE A 251 12.55 -5.46 -1.35
CA ILE A 251 12.80 -5.45 0.10
C ILE A 251 13.67 -6.62 0.56
N GLU A 252 14.08 -7.46 -0.38
CA GLU A 252 15.09 -8.51 -0.25
C GLU A 252 16.05 -8.46 -1.44
N ASP A 253 17.21 -9.10 -1.32
CA ASP A 253 18.11 -9.28 -2.46
C ASP A 253 17.52 -10.37 -3.38
N LEU A 254 17.38 -10.06 -4.66
CA LEU A 254 16.85 -10.97 -5.67
C LEU A 254 17.99 -11.44 -6.58
N SER A 255 18.08 -12.75 -6.78
CA SER A 255 18.94 -13.37 -7.79
C SER A 255 18.34 -13.23 -9.18
N SER A 256 19.11 -13.56 -10.21
CA SER A 256 18.56 -13.68 -11.57
C SER A 256 17.52 -14.80 -11.64
N ASN A 257 16.44 -14.56 -12.37
CA ASN A 257 15.27 -15.44 -12.53
C ASN A 257 14.41 -15.61 -11.27
N ASP A 258 14.68 -14.86 -10.19
CA ASP A 258 13.75 -14.82 -9.07
C ASP A 258 12.45 -14.15 -9.49
N GLU A 259 11.33 -14.73 -9.07
CA GLU A 259 10.02 -14.12 -9.27
C GLU A 259 9.84 -12.96 -8.30
N VAL A 260 9.47 -11.81 -8.84
CA VAL A 260 9.10 -10.64 -8.05
C VAL A 260 7.66 -10.80 -7.61
N MET A 261 7.44 -10.87 -6.30
CA MET A 261 6.12 -11.05 -5.70
C MET A 261 5.80 -9.91 -4.73
N ILE A 262 4.58 -9.40 -4.83
CA ILE A 262 4.01 -8.39 -3.94
C ILE A 262 2.91 -9.02 -3.06
N SER A 263 2.42 -8.29 -2.06
CA SER A 263 1.20 -8.70 -1.35
C SER A 263 -0.01 -7.98 -1.95
N TYR A 264 -1.13 -8.70 -2.07
CA TYR A 264 -2.41 -8.18 -2.57
C TYR A 264 -3.35 -7.76 -1.43
N ILE A 265 -2.98 -8.15 -0.21
CA ILE A 265 -3.79 -8.06 1.00
C ILE A 265 -2.89 -7.68 2.17
N ASP A 266 -3.49 -7.26 3.28
CA ASP A 266 -2.76 -7.14 4.54
C ASP A 266 -2.36 -8.54 5.03
N THR A 267 -1.05 -8.75 5.16
CA THR A 267 -0.48 -10.00 5.64
C THR A 267 -0.68 -10.20 7.14
N ALA A 268 -0.92 -9.18 7.94
CA ALA A 268 -1.16 -9.29 9.39
C ALA A 268 -2.56 -9.83 9.74
N ASN A 269 -3.10 -10.73 8.92
CA ASN A 269 -4.33 -11.49 9.12
C ASN A 269 -4.04 -12.98 9.26
N THR A 270 -4.97 -13.76 9.81
CA THR A 270 -4.86 -15.24 9.90
C THR A 270 -4.81 -15.90 8.52
N LYS A 271 -4.27 -17.13 8.42
CA LYS A 271 -4.33 -17.93 7.17
C LYS A 271 -5.73 -18.01 6.60
N SER A 272 -6.72 -18.28 7.44
CA SER A 272 -8.13 -18.41 7.02
C SER A 272 -8.61 -17.13 6.36
N THR A 273 -8.44 -15.99 7.03
CA THR A 273 -8.83 -14.67 6.50
C THR A 273 -8.06 -14.34 5.21
N ARG A 274 -6.76 -14.60 5.16
CA ARG A 274 -5.96 -14.36 3.95
C ARG A 274 -6.45 -15.20 2.77
N GLN A 275 -6.70 -16.50 2.98
CA GLN A 275 -7.23 -17.36 1.91
C GLN A 275 -8.61 -16.89 1.49
N GLN A 276 -9.51 -16.58 2.43
CA GLN A 276 -10.85 -16.04 2.10
C GLN A 276 -10.77 -14.78 1.23
N LEU A 277 -9.92 -13.81 1.59
CA LEU A 277 -9.74 -12.59 0.80
C LEU A 277 -9.17 -12.89 -0.60
N LEU A 278 -8.21 -13.82 -0.69
CA LEU A 278 -7.59 -14.19 -1.96
C LEU A 278 -8.53 -14.97 -2.87
N THR A 279 -9.24 -15.96 -2.34
CA THR A 279 -10.23 -16.73 -3.10
C THR A 279 -11.41 -15.86 -3.53
N ALA A 280 -11.91 -14.97 -2.65
CA ALA A 280 -13.07 -14.14 -2.96
C ALA A 280 -12.82 -13.07 -4.03
N LYS A 281 -11.61 -12.50 -4.09
CA LYS A 281 -11.28 -11.41 -5.04
C LYS A 281 -10.42 -11.86 -6.23
N TYR A 282 -9.54 -12.83 -6.04
CA TYR A 282 -8.52 -13.24 -7.03
C TYR A 282 -8.63 -14.72 -7.41
N TYR A 283 -9.62 -15.45 -6.88
CA TYR A 283 -9.98 -16.81 -7.31
C TYR A 283 -8.83 -17.84 -7.26
N PHE A 284 -7.93 -17.71 -6.28
CA PHE A 284 -6.85 -18.68 -6.07
C PHE A 284 -6.56 -18.93 -4.60
N ASP A 285 -6.03 -20.13 -4.30
CA ASP A 285 -5.51 -20.49 -2.99
C ASP A 285 -3.99 -20.27 -2.92
N CYS A 286 -3.54 -19.46 -1.96
CA CYS A 286 -2.12 -19.16 -1.80
C CYS A 286 -1.35 -20.34 -1.18
N LYS A 287 -0.23 -20.71 -1.80
CA LYS A 287 0.64 -21.82 -1.35
C LYS A 287 2.05 -21.36 -0.96
N CYS A 288 2.25 -20.05 -0.72
CA CYS A 288 3.56 -19.49 -0.38
C CYS A 288 4.11 -20.02 0.96
N ILE A 289 5.36 -19.67 1.29
CA ILE A 289 6.04 -20.11 2.51
C ILE A 289 5.27 -19.76 3.80
N ARG A 290 4.44 -18.71 3.79
CA ARG A 290 3.60 -18.32 4.92
C ARG A 290 2.30 -19.08 5.03
N CYS A 291 1.82 -19.66 3.94
CA CYS A 291 0.64 -20.49 3.98
C CYS A 291 1.00 -21.96 4.26
N ASN A 292 2.08 -22.46 3.67
CA ASN A 292 2.42 -23.89 3.67
C ASN A 292 3.87 -24.21 4.07
N GLY A 293 4.74 -23.22 4.20
CA GLY A 293 6.15 -23.41 4.51
C GLY A 293 6.49 -23.30 6.00
N ASN A 294 7.76 -23.02 6.28
CA ASN A 294 8.35 -22.94 7.62
C ASN A 294 8.01 -21.67 8.40
N ILE A 295 7.09 -20.83 7.90
CA ILE A 295 6.68 -19.59 8.56
C ILE A 295 5.17 -19.58 8.84
N LYS A 296 4.47 -20.69 8.53
CA LYS A 296 3.03 -20.86 8.74
C LYS A 296 2.61 -20.75 10.20
N ASP A 297 3.50 -21.09 11.13
CA ASP A 297 3.13 -21.19 12.54
C ASP A 297 2.90 -19.81 13.19
N VAL A 298 3.32 -18.73 12.52
CA VAL A 298 2.97 -17.35 12.87
C VAL A 298 1.44 -17.16 12.93
N ASP A 299 0.67 -17.91 12.14
CA ASP A 299 -0.79 -17.79 12.10
C ASP A 299 -1.47 -18.17 13.42
N HIS A 300 -0.84 -19.00 14.24
CA HIS A 300 -1.37 -19.31 15.57
C HIS A 300 -1.35 -18.10 16.52
N LEU A 301 -0.45 -17.13 16.31
CA LEU A 301 -0.41 -15.89 17.09
C LEU A 301 -1.59 -14.96 16.77
N LEU A 302 -2.18 -15.12 15.59
CA LEU A 302 -3.29 -14.31 15.09
C LEU A 302 -4.65 -14.99 15.33
N ALA A 303 -4.65 -16.25 15.77
CA ALA A 303 -5.85 -17.02 16.01
C ALA A 303 -6.59 -16.53 17.27
N PRO A 304 -7.91 -16.77 17.37
CA PRO A 304 -8.68 -16.41 18.56
C PRO A 304 -8.16 -17.07 19.84
N ALA A 305 -8.45 -16.40 20.96
CA ALA A 305 -8.06 -16.77 22.33
C ALA A 305 -8.37 -18.20 22.78
N SER A 306 -9.24 -18.94 22.09
CA SER A 306 -9.62 -20.31 22.44
C SER A 306 -8.58 -21.38 22.09
N SER A 307 -7.51 -21.01 21.37
CA SER A 307 -6.44 -21.95 20.99
C SER A 307 -5.24 -21.84 21.93
N THR A 308 -4.89 -22.93 22.61
CA THR A 308 -3.66 -23.00 23.41
C THR A 308 -2.46 -23.28 22.50
N MET A 309 -1.47 -22.38 22.53
CA MET A 309 -0.22 -22.54 21.78
C MET A 309 0.75 -23.50 22.49
N PRO A 310 1.33 -24.50 21.79
CA PRO A 310 2.36 -25.34 22.37
C PRO A 310 3.60 -24.55 22.79
N THR A 311 4.15 -24.83 23.99
CA THR A 311 5.32 -24.13 24.54
C THR A 311 6.55 -24.13 23.62
N ALA A 312 6.80 -25.25 22.93
CA ALA A 312 7.91 -25.36 21.99
C ALA A 312 7.79 -24.37 20.82
N LEU A 313 6.57 -24.20 20.30
CA LEU A 313 6.29 -23.28 19.21
C LEU A 313 6.39 -21.81 19.66
N LEU A 314 5.94 -21.51 20.89
CA LEU A 314 6.16 -20.19 21.49
C LEU A 314 7.66 -19.85 21.58
N LEU A 315 8.49 -20.81 21.99
CA LEU A 315 9.94 -20.62 22.08
C LEU A 315 10.61 -20.40 20.72
N GLU A 316 10.18 -21.14 19.70
CA GLU A 316 10.66 -21.01 18.33
C GLU A 316 10.32 -19.63 17.74
N LEU A 317 9.05 -19.20 17.86
CA LEU A 317 8.59 -17.89 17.41
C LEU A 317 9.32 -16.76 18.15
N SER A 318 9.53 -16.90 19.45
CA SER A 318 10.29 -15.95 20.27
C SER A 318 11.74 -15.84 19.81
N THR A 319 12.36 -16.96 19.45
CA THR A 319 13.75 -17.01 18.96
C THR A 319 13.86 -16.33 17.60
N ARG A 320 12.94 -16.66 16.68
CA ARG A 320 12.86 -16.02 15.37
C ARG A 320 12.67 -14.51 15.48
N GLN A 321 11.77 -14.08 16.35
CA GLN A 321 11.51 -12.66 16.60
C GLN A 321 12.79 -11.94 17.05
N ARG A 322 13.54 -12.51 18.02
CA ARG A 322 14.82 -11.96 18.47
C ARG A 322 15.83 -11.86 17.33
N THR A 323 15.94 -12.89 16.49
CA THR A 323 16.86 -12.87 15.34
C THR A 323 16.52 -11.76 14.34
N LEU A 324 15.23 -11.51 14.10
CA LEU A 324 14.78 -10.46 13.16
C LEU A 324 15.03 -9.04 13.71
N LEU A 325 14.89 -8.85 15.02
CA LEU A 325 15.10 -7.58 15.70
C LEU A 325 16.57 -7.29 16.03
N SER A 326 17.40 -8.32 16.26
CA SER A 326 18.77 -8.18 16.77
C SER A 326 19.68 -7.22 15.97
N PRO A 327 19.63 -7.15 14.62
CA PRO A 327 20.47 -6.21 13.90
C PRO A 327 19.84 -4.82 13.76
N LEU A 328 18.58 -4.66 14.22
CA LEU A 328 17.88 -3.38 14.25
C LEU A 328 17.97 -2.71 15.63
N LEU A 329 18.17 -3.49 16.70
CA LEU A 329 18.21 -3.03 18.09
C LEU A 329 19.47 -3.59 18.78
N PRO A 330 20.48 -2.77 19.17
CA PRO A 330 21.68 -3.25 19.84
C PRO A 330 21.36 -3.97 21.16
N SER A 331 22.26 -4.87 21.57
CA SER A 331 22.17 -5.93 22.59
C SER A 331 21.72 -5.56 24.01
N LEU A 332 21.38 -4.29 24.28
CA LEU A 332 20.60 -3.91 25.46
C LEU A 332 19.08 -4.13 25.28
N PHE A 333 18.66 -4.51 24.06
CA PHE A 333 17.29 -4.79 23.68
C PHE A 333 17.15 -6.12 22.92
N ILE A 334 17.60 -7.23 23.54
CA ILE A 334 16.52 -8.15 23.91
C ILE A 334 15.74 -7.24 24.84
N ILE A 335 14.53 -6.81 24.49
CA ILE A 335 13.62 -6.33 25.54
C ILE A 335 13.95 -7.23 26.74
N PRO A 336 14.23 -6.75 27.96
CA PRO A 336 13.75 -7.56 29.04
C PRO A 336 12.25 -7.59 28.80
N ILE A 337 11.85 -8.56 28.00
CA ILE A 337 11.04 -9.63 28.44
C ILE A 337 11.62 -10.12 29.82
N SER A 338 11.70 -9.22 30.82
CA SER A 338 11.09 -9.31 32.16
C SER A 338 9.58 -9.13 32.04
N ILE A 339 9.07 -9.24 30.82
CA ILE A 339 8.24 -10.37 30.59
C ILE A 339 9.01 -11.71 30.80
N PRO A 340 9.24 -12.29 32.00
CA PRO A 340 9.92 -13.59 32.13
C PRO A 340 9.35 -14.64 31.14
N PRO A 341 10.00 -15.77 30.84
CA PRO A 341 9.40 -16.82 30.02
C PRO A 341 7.93 -17.10 30.40
N THR A 342 7.61 -16.96 31.69
CA THR A 342 6.26 -16.97 32.28
C THR A 342 5.36 -15.79 31.93
N LEU A 343 5.87 -14.56 31.76
CA LEU A 343 5.09 -13.42 31.29
C LEU A 343 5.00 -13.40 29.74
N LEU A 344 5.89 -14.03 28.96
CA LEU A 344 5.80 -14.03 27.48
C LEU A 344 4.84 -15.12 27.10
N GLN A 345 4.98 -16.24 27.79
CA GLN A 345 3.88 -17.14 28.04
C GLN A 345 2.66 -16.35 28.52
N SER A 346 2.67 -15.48 29.54
CA SER A 346 1.49 -14.65 29.92
C SER A 346 0.95 -13.77 28.80
N LEU A 347 1.74 -13.01 28.05
CA LEU A 347 1.25 -12.16 26.95
C LEU A 347 0.74 -12.96 25.76
N LEU A 348 1.24 -14.18 25.59
CA LEU A 348 0.81 -15.16 24.59
C LEU A 348 -0.17 -16.20 25.16
N SER A 349 -0.56 -16.12 26.45
CA SER A 349 -1.50 -17.04 27.14
C SER A 349 -2.62 -16.30 27.87
N GLN A 350 -2.51 -14.97 28.03
CA GLN A 350 -3.66 -14.07 28.09
C GLN A 350 -4.49 -14.38 26.86
N PRO A 351 -5.83 -14.41 26.95
CA PRO A 351 -6.68 -14.71 25.81
C PRO A 351 -6.19 -13.89 24.62
N HIS A 352 -5.69 -14.56 23.58
CA HIS A 352 -5.06 -13.96 22.40
C HIS A 352 -5.94 -12.82 21.92
N THR A 353 -5.61 -11.59 22.33
CA THR A 353 -6.38 -10.42 21.93
C THR A 353 -6.09 -10.26 20.45
N PRO A 354 -7.10 -10.40 19.57
CA PRO A 354 -6.90 -10.29 18.15
C PRO A 354 -6.13 -9.01 17.82
N LEU A 355 -5.18 -9.11 16.88
CA LEU A 355 -4.33 -7.99 16.49
C LEU A 355 -5.15 -6.74 16.09
N ALA A 356 -6.33 -6.93 15.50
CA ALA A 356 -7.26 -5.85 15.19
C ALA A 356 -7.72 -5.08 16.45
N LEU A 357 -8.06 -5.79 17.53
CA LEU A 357 -8.45 -5.16 18.80
C LEU A 357 -7.28 -4.46 19.48
N LEU A 358 -6.07 -5.03 19.40
CA LEU A 358 -4.86 -4.34 19.88
C LEU A 358 -4.60 -3.04 19.10
N SER A 359 -4.77 -3.07 17.78
CA SER A 359 -4.55 -1.91 16.92
C SER A 359 -5.59 -0.81 17.15
N GLN A 360 -6.85 -1.20 17.37
CA GLN A 360 -7.92 -0.28 17.77
C GLN A 360 -7.61 0.35 19.14
N HIS A 361 -7.26 -0.47 20.12
CA HIS A 361 -6.94 0.03 21.46
C HIS A 361 -5.73 0.97 21.44
N LEU A 362 -4.67 0.63 20.70
CA LEU A 362 -3.53 1.53 20.50
C LEU A 362 -3.99 2.87 19.92
N SER A 363 -4.85 2.86 18.89
CA SER A 363 -5.36 4.08 18.26
C SER A 363 -6.13 4.97 19.25
N ASP A 364 -6.91 4.37 20.15
CA ASP A 364 -7.64 5.10 21.20
C ASP A 364 -6.69 5.68 22.25
N LEU A 365 -5.68 4.92 22.67
CA LEU A 365 -4.64 5.40 23.60
C LEU A 365 -3.85 6.57 23.03
N LEU A 366 -3.46 6.50 21.74
CA LEU A 366 -2.77 7.58 21.04
C LEU A 366 -3.63 8.85 20.95
N ARG A 367 -4.93 8.70 20.67
CA ARG A 367 -5.88 9.82 20.59
C ARG A 367 -6.07 10.51 21.95
N ASN A 368 -6.03 9.74 23.03
CA ASN A 368 -6.17 10.23 24.39
C ASN A 368 -4.82 10.57 25.05
N GLU A 369 -3.73 10.61 24.27
CA GLU A 369 -2.39 10.96 24.73
C GLU A 369 -1.89 10.08 25.90
N GLN A 370 -2.35 8.82 25.96
CA GLN A 370 -1.95 7.86 26.98
C GLN A 370 -0.66 7.13 26.57
N TRP A 371 0.44 7.89 26.48
CA TRP A 371 1.70 7.47 25.85
C TRP A 371 2.35 6.23 26.48
N ASP A 372 2.39 6.14 27.81
CA ASP A 372 3.05 5.04 28.53
C ASP A 372 2.36 3.69 28.26
N ILE A 373 1.03 3.69 28.30
CA ILE A 373 0.22 2.49 27.99
C ILE A 373 0.29 2.17 26.49
N ALA A 374 0.23 3.21 25.64
CA ALA A 374 0.35 3.07 24.19
C ALA A 374 1.68 2.41 23.79
N ALA A 375 2.79 2.77 24.45
CA ALA A 375 4.10 2.19 24.20
C ALA A 375 4.13 0.68 24.48
N GLY A 376 3.54 0.24 25.60
CA GLY A 376 3.43 -1.18 25.96
C GLY A 376 2.62 -2.00 24.95
N ILE A 377 1.44 -1.49 24.56
CA ILE A 377 0.61 -2.12 23.51
C ILE A 377 1.32 -2.10 22.15
N GLY A 378 1.99 -0.99 21.82
CA GLY A 378 2.78 -0.83 20.62
C GLY A 378 3.86 -1.90 20.49
N TYR A 379 4.61 -2.20 21.56
CA TYR A 379 5.61 -3.26 21.56
C TYR A 379 5.02 -4.64 21.26
N ARG A 380 3.83 -4.94 21.81
CA ARG A 380 3.13 -6.19 21.54
C ARG A 380 2.72 -6.31 20.06
N ILE A 381 2.26 -5.22 19.46
CA ILE A 381 1.93 -5.19 18.02
C ILE A 381 3.20 -5.34 17.18
N LEU A 382 4.29 -4.64 17.52
CA LEU A 382 5.55 -4.73 16.80
C LEU A 382 6.10 -6.16 16.78
N ALA A 383 6.00 -6.86 17.92
CA ALA A 383 6.38 -8.25 18.06
C ALA A 383 5.67 -9.18 17.07
N ILE A 384 4.39 -8.93 16.82
CA ILE A 384 3.57 -9.67 15.85
C ILE A 384 3.91 -9.23 14.42
N TYR A 385 4.07 -7.93 14.18
CA TYR A 385 4.37 -7.37 12.86
C TYR A 385 5.67 -7.91 12.28
N VAL A 386 6.75 -7.98 13.06
CA VAL A 386 8.04 -8.50 12.55
C VAL A 386 7.99 -9.98 12.16
N LEU A 387 7.00 -10.73 12.66
CA LEU A 387 6.77 -12.13 12.26
C LEU A 387 5.84 -12.24 11.05
N CYS A 388 4.86 -11.33 10.92
CA CYS A 388 3.88 -11.35 9.85
C CYS A 388 4.40 -10.77 8.55
N TYR A 389 5.14 -9.67 8.64
CA TYR A 389 5.67 -8.94 7.51
C TYR A 389 7.14 -9.31 7.25
N PRO A 390 7.58 -9.25 5.98
CA PRO A 390 9.01 -9.29 5.67
C PRO A 390 9.76 -8.15 6.37
N ARG A 391 11.03 -8.38 6.68
CA ARG A 391 11.82 -7.54 7.60
C ARG A 391 11.85 -6.05 7.26
N TYR A 392 11.86 -5.71 5.97
CA TYR A 392 11.94 -4.33 5.49
C TYR A 392 10.61 -3.78 4.98
N HIS A 393 9.50 -4.44 5.35
CA HIS A 393 8.17 -3.95 5.03
C HIS A 393 7.90 -2.62 5.77
N PRO A 394 7.31 -1.62 5.08
CA PRO A 394 7.18 -0.28 5.65
C PRO A 394 6.28 -0.20 6.88
N MET A 395 5.29 -1.09 7.04
CA MET A 395 4.48 -1.17 8.26
C MET A 395 5.32 -1.40 9.52
N ILE A 396 6.42 -2.15 9.44
CA ILE A 396 7.32 -2.36 10.61
C ILE A 396 7.97 -1.03 10.99
N GLY A 397 8.53 -0.32 10.01
CA GLY A 397 9.25 0.93 10.26
C GLY A 397 8.34 2.07 10.70
N LEU A 398 7.15 2.22 10.09
CA LEU A 398 6.14 3.20 10.52
C LEU A 398 5.63 2.93 11.94
N HIS A 399 5.47 1.65 12.30
CA HIS A 399 5.07 1.27 13.65
C HIS A 399 6.18 1.53 14.67
N MET A 400 7.44 1.23 14.34
CA MET A 400 8.60 1.62 15.14
C MET A 400 8.66 3.15 15.34
N TYR A 401 8.39 3.93 14.29
CA TYR A 401 8.34 5.39 14.40
C TYR A 401 7.19 5.88 15.29
N THR A 402 6.02 5.25 15.19
CA THR A 402 4.88 5.53 16.09
C THR A 402 5.27 5.29 17.54
N MET A 403 5.95 4.17 17.82
CA MET A 403 6.41 3.86 19.16
C MET A 403 7.50 4.82 19.64
N ALA A 404 8.43 5.23 18.77
CA ALA A 404 9.44 6.23 19.10
C ALA A 404 8.79 7.53 19.59
N LYS A 405 7.69 7.96 18.95
CA LYS A 405 6.89 9.10 19.41
C LYS A 405 6.22 8.85 20.75
N CYS A 406 5.69 7.65 21.01
CA CYS A 406 5.13 7.32 22.32
C CYS A 406 6.18 7.46 23.42
N PHE A 407 7.37 6.88 23.21
CA PHE A 407 8.46 6.95 24.19
C PHE A 407 8.99 8.38 24.38
N TRP A 408 9.06 9.17 23.31
CA TRP A 408 9.44 10.57 23.41
C TRP A 408 8.46 11.39 24.27
N ASN A 409 7.16 11.08 24.22
CA ASN A 409 6.13 11.77 24.99
C ASN A 409 5.81 11.08 26.34
N SER A 410 6.48 9.98 26.66
CA SER A 410 6.29 9.24 27.92
C SER A 410 6.75 10.08 29.11
N THR A 411 6.02 9.96 30.22
CA THR A 411 6.32 10.71 31.45
C THR A 411 6.83 9.82 32.59
N SER A 412 6.69 8.49 32.46
CA SER A 412 6.98 7.54 33.53
C SER A 412 8.46 7.19 33.68
N ASP A 413 9.22 7.15 32.58
CA ASP A 413 10.55 6.53 32.57
C ASP A 413 11.71 7.48 32.19
N GLY A 414 11.42 8.79 32.10
CA GLY A 414 12.40 9.88 31.93
C GLY A 414 13.47 9.56 30.89
N ARG A 415 14.74 9.53 31.32
CA ARG A 415 15.91 9.25 30.46
C ARG A 415 15.79 7.92 29.70
N THR A 416 15.29 6.86 30.33
CA THR A 416 15.17 5.54 29.69
C THR A 416 14.19 5.56 28.52
N ALA A 417 13.07 6.27 28.65
CA ALA A 417 12.12 6.45 27.56
C ALA A 417 12.76 7.19 26.39
N VAL A 418 13.52 8.26 26.66
CA VAL A 418 14.22 9.01 25.61
C VAL A 418 15.27 8.16 24.90
N GLU A 419 16.04 7.34 25.63
CA GLU A 419 16.98 6.37 25.03
C GLU A 419 16.27 5.40 24.09
N GLU A 420 15.05 4.99 24.44
CA GLU A 420 14.25 4.10 23.63
C GLU A 420 13.68 4.78 22.38
N ALA A 421 13.25 6.03 22.50
CA ALA A 421 12.84 6.85 21.36
C ALA A 421 13.98 6.98 20.32
N VAL A 422 15.23 7.19 20.76
CA VAL A 422 16.41 7.25 19.87
C VAL A 422 16.62 5.92 19.14
N LYS A 423 16.60 4.79 19.86
CA LYS A 423 16.81 3.46 19.27
C LYS A 423 15.73 3.11 18.25
N LEU A 424 14.45 3.28 18.63
CA LEU A 424 13.32 3.00 17.74
C LEU A 424 13.34 3.91 16.51
N SER A 425 13.74 5.18 16.64
CA SER A 425 13.91 6.08 15.51
C SER A 425 14.99 5.56 14.55
N ALA A 426 16.15 5.13 15.08
CA ALA A 426 17.21 4.56 14.25
C ALA A 426 16.77 3.28 13.54
N SER A 427 16.05 2.38 14.23
CA SER A 427 15.50 1.16 13.62
C SER A 427 14.44 1.46 12.55
N ALA A 428 13.51 2.38 12.85
CA ALA A 428 12.48 2.83 11.91
C ALA A 428 13.13 3.38 10.64
N ARG A 429 14.14 4.24 10.80
CA ARG A 429 14.93 4.80 9.71
C ARG A 429 15.59 3.71 8.87
N ALA A 430 16.26 2.74 9.49
CA ALA A 430 16.93 1.65 8.79
C ALA A 430 15.96 0.77 7.98
N VAL A 431 14.76 0.52 8.51
CA VAL A 431 13.71 -0.23 7.80
C VAL A 431 13.13 0.57 6.64
N LEU A 432 12.75 1.82 6.90
CA LEU A 432 12.08 2.67 5.92
C LEU A 432 13.04 3.17 4.84
N GLU A 433 14.34 3.32 5.10
CA GLU A 433 15.30 3.65 4.04
C GLU A 433 15.28 2.61 2.92
N VAL A 434 15.12 1.32 3.26
CA VAL A 434 14.98 0.25 2.27
C VAL A 434 13.67 0.36 1.48
N SER A 435 12.55 0.74 2.08
CA SER A 435 11.25 0.78 1.39
C SER A 435 10.92 2.15 0.75
N TYR A 436 11.46 3.27 1.24
CA TYR A 436 11.02 4.63 0.91
C TYR A 436 12.02 5.44 0.08
N LYS A 437 13.32 5.16 0.20
CA LYS A 437 14.36 5.82 -0.62
C LYS A 437 14.06 5.69 -2.13
N ASP A 438 14.32 6.73 -2.91
CA ASP A 438 14.09 6.77 -4.37
C ASP A 438 12.63 6.58 -4.82
N CYS A 439 11.67 6.53 -3.88
CA CYS A 439 10.22 6.56 -4.13
C CYS A 439 9.66 7.99 -4.23
N GLY A 440 10.52 9.00 -4.38
CA GLY A 440 10.14 10.40 -4.51
C GLY A 440 10.07 11.16 -3.18
N GLU A 441 10.09 12.50 -3.27
CA GLU A 441 10.35 13.41 -2.14
C GLU A 441 9.40 13.24 -0.95
N ILE A 442 8.11 13.07 -1.22
CA ILE A 442 7.08 12.93 -0.16
C ILE A 442 7.35 11.71 0.73
N ASN A 443 7.85 10.61 0.18
CA ASN A 443 8.20 9.45 1.00
C ASN A 443 9.39 9.76 1.93
N TRP A 444 10.26 10.69 1.53
CA TRP A 444 11.39 11.12 2.35
C TRP A 444 11.01 12.02 3.53
N ASP A 445 9.85 12.67 3.48
CA ASP A 445 9.36 13.50 4.59
C ASP A 445 9.21 12.70 5.89
N VAL A 446 8.77 11.44 5.81
CA VAL A 446 8.66 10.54 6.98
C VAL A 446 10.02 10.31 7.61
N ILE A 447 11.06 10.19 6.78
CA ILE A 447 12.41 9.90 7.26
C ILE A 447 13.07 11.15 7.83
N ASN A 448 12.84 12.31 7.21
CA ASN A 448 13.23 13.58 7.81
C ASN A 448 12.57 13.75 9.19
N ALA A 449 11.29 13.42 9.33
CA ALA A 449 10.58 13.48 10.61
C ALA A 449 11.11 12.47 11.65
N ILE A 450 11.61 11.31 11.22
CA ILE A 450 12.31 10.35 12.08
C ILE A 450 13.67 10.91 12.52
N ASP A 451 14.44 11.47 11.59
CA ASP A 451 15.76 12.05 11.85
C ASP A 451 15.67 13.25 12.80
N ASP A 452 14.63 14.07 12.67
CA ASP A 452 14.36 15.20 13.57
C ASP A 452 14.01 14.73 14.98
N LEU A 453 13.10 13.74 15.12
CA LEU A 453 12.80 13.15 16.42
C LEU A 453 14.05 12.55 17.08
N SER A 454 14.84 11.79 16.32
CA SER A 454 16.08 11.18 16.80
C SER A 454 17.08 12.24 17.27
N ARG A 455 17.21 13.35 16.54
CA ARG A 455 18.09 14.47 16.88
C ARG A 455 17.62 15.18 18.16
N MET A 456 16.32 15.44 18.28
CA MET A 456 15.72 16.05 19.48
C MET A 456 15.95 15.16 20.71
N ALA A 457 15.64 13.87 20.60
CA ALA A 457 15.81 12.91 21.69
C ALA A 457 17.29 12.73 22.07
N SER A 458 18.19 12.67 21.10
CA SER A 458 19.63 12.59 21.38
C SER A 458 20.17 13.84 22.07
N LYS A 459 19.63 15.03 21.76
CA LYS A 459 20.01 16.27 22.43
C LYS A 459 19.57 16.26 23.90
N GLU A 460 18.36 15.80 24.18
CA GLU A 460 17.81 15.68 25.54
C GLU A 460 18.63 14.74 26.43
N LEU A 461 19.19 13.65 25.88
CA LEU A 461 20.05 12.73 26.63
C LEU A 461 21.41 13.31 27.04
N ASN A 462 21.83 14.37 26.35
CA ASN A 462 23.11 15.04 26.55
C ASN A 462 22.99 16.31 27.42
N THR A 463 21.77 16.74 27.74
CA THR A 463 21.47 17.78 28.72
C THR A 463 21.21 17.16 30.08
#